data_AF-A0A7L1N5E5-F1
#
_entry.id   AF-A0A7L1N5E5-F1
#
_cell.length_a   1.000
_cell.length_b   1.000
_cell.length_c   1.000
_cell.angle_alpha   90.00
_cell.angle_beta   90.00
_cell.angle_gamma   90.00
#
_symmetry.space_group_name_H-M   'P 1'
#
loop_
_entity.id
_entity.type
_entity.pdbx_description
1 polymer ?
#
loop_
_entity_poly.entity_id
_entity_poly.type
_entity_poly.pdbx_seq_one_letter_code
_entity_poly.pdbx_strand_id
1 'polypeptide(L)'
;LTEDEDVQRLLRGSLLRKIKSQRVPRERLFRLQEDGVTVCFDGRFRGARSPHSFSVLHVEGVREGHQSEGLRRFGAAFPPRHCFTIVLKGRRKNFDLAARSEEDARHWVQGLSKLVGRLQAMSQPEKLDHWIHGVLQQADRNKDNRMSFREVKNMLRMINIDMDDSYAYSLFKECDRSGNKRLEGRELEDFCRRLLRRPELEELFGRCSGEDLVLSAEELRDFLREQGEDSSLSQARAIIRSHELSEKARQQELMTLDGFLMFLLSAAGDILNQEHTRVHQDMTQPLCHYFISSSHNTYLTRNQVGGTSSTEAYVRALMAGCRCVELDCWEGPDGEPLVYHGHTLTSKILFRDVIESIRDYAFRRSPYPVILSLENHCGLEQQATMSRHMRAILGDWLLTEPLDGQDPLHLPSPEQLKGKILVKGKKLPEPWLEPRSVAPLLGPEEDEDEEEEEEEKLQESSGQQVRVLAPQAKDAAQVAPELSALVVYCQAVPFPGLDRALSHPQPCEVSSFSERKARKLIREHG
;
A
#
# COMPACT_ATOMS: atom_id res chain seq x y z
N LEU A 1 -11.06 10.93 25.56
CA LEU A 1 -9.73 11.19 24.94
C LEU A 1 -8.91 12.16 25.78
N THR A 2 -9.52 13.24 26.29
CA THR A 2 -8.87 14.17 27.20
C THR A 2 -8.38 13.53 28.52
N GLU A 3 -8.89 12.35 28.87
CA GLU A 3 -8.45 11.60 30.07
C GLU A 3 -7.45 10.47 29.77
N ASP A 4 -7.18 10.14 28.50
CA ASP A 4 -6.20 9.09 28.16
C ASP A 4 -4.78 9.63 28.31
N GLU A 5 -3.98 9.00 29.17
CA GLU A 5 -2.65 9.47 29.53
C GLU A 5 -1.69 9.55 28.33
N ASP A 6 -1.78 8.59 27.40
CA ASP A 6 -0.94 8.59 26.19
C ASP A 6 -1.29 9.79 25.33
N VAL A 7 -2.59 9.98 25.05
CA VAL A 7 -3.07 11.10 24.22
C VAL A 7 -2.74 12.45 24.88
N GLN A 8 -2.84 12.56 26.20
CA GLN A 8 -2.40 13.74 26.95
C GLN A 8 -0.89 13.98 26.82
N ARG A 9 -0.07 12.93 26.77
CA ARG A 9 1.37 13.07 26.50
C ARG A 9 1.63 13.60 25.10
N LEU A 10 0.91 13.13 24.09
CA LEU A 10 1.01 13.62 22.72
C LEU A 10 0.57 15.10 22.59
N LEU A 11 -0.49 15.51 23.31
CA LEU A 11 -1.00 16.89 23.34
C LEU A 11 -0.03 17.85 24.03
N ARG A 12 0.62 17.41 25.12
CA ARG A 12 1.73 18.16 25.76
C ARG A 12 2.94 18.27 24.84
N GLY A 13 3.18 17.23 24.04
CA GLY A 13 4.27 17.12 23.09
C GLY A 13 5.55 16.58 23.71
N SER A 14 6.44 16.07 22.87
CA SER A 14 7.73 15.51 23.29
C SER A 14 8.84 15.89 22.33
N LEU A 15 10.06 15.95 22.84
CA LEU A 15 11.26 16.22 22.04
C LEU A 15 11.74 14.92 21.41
N LEU A 16 11.60 14.83 20.09
CA LEU A 16 11.97 13.65 19.31
C LEU A 16 13.07 14.00 18.30
N ARG A 17 13.95 13.03 18.04
CA ARG A 17 15.02 13.14 17.05
C ARG A 17 14.61 12.43 15.78
N LYS A 18 14.55 13.15 14.66
CA LYS A 18 14.26 12.54 13.36
C LYS A 18 15.53 11.93 12.76
N ILE A 19 15.57 10.60 12.69
CA ILE A 19 16.69 9.83 12.17
C ILE A 19 16.54 9.74 10.64
N LYS A 20 17.61 10.08 9.90
CA LYS A 20 17.62 10.09 8.43
C LYS A 20 18.95 9.68 7.80
N SER A 21 20.03 9.80 8.57
CA SER A 21 21.40 9.49 8.16
C SER A 21 22.26 9.40 9.42
N GLN A 22 23.54 9.06 9.27
CA GLN A 22 24.52 9.03 10.37
C GLN A 22 24.82 10.41 10.99
N ARG A 23 24.28 11.51 10.45
CA ARG A 23 24.47 12.84 11.03
C ARG A 23 23.66 12.95 12.33
N VAL A 24 24.25 13.59 13.35
CA VAL A 24 23.60 13.82 14.65
C VAL A 24 22.22 14.49 14.43
N PRO A 25 21.11 13.79 14.76
CA PRO A 25 19.79 14.29 14.50
C PRO A 25 19.42 15.38 15.51
N ARG A 26 18.91 16.51 15.02
CA ARG A 26 18.39 17.58 15.88
C ARG A 26 17.06 17.16 16.51
N GLU A 27 16.90 17.48 17.79
CA GLU A 27 15.62 17.38 18.48
C GLU A 27 14.62 18.39 17.93
N ARG A 28 13.37 17.95 17.85
CA ARG A 28 12.23 18.77 17.45
C ARG A 28 11.08 18.46 18.40
N LEU A 29 10.31 19.48 18.75
CA LEU A 29 9.09 19.28 19.51
C LEU A 29 8.03 18.72 18.55
N PHE A 30 7.57 17.51 18.79
CA PHE A 30 6.39 16.95 18.13
C PHE A 30 5.20 17.09 19.09
N ARG A 31 4.05 17.48 18.55
CA ARG A 31 2.85 17.71 19.37
C ARG A 31 1.57 17.48 18.57
N LEU A 32 0.68 16.67 19.14
CA LEU A 32 -0.70 16.54 18.66
C LEU A 32 -1.47 17.83 18.95
N GLN A 33 -2.21 18.33 17.97
CA GLN A 33 -3.08 19.49 18.15
C GLN A 33 -4.38 19.08 18.85
N GLU A 34 -5.09 20.07 19.38
CA GLU A 34 -6.37 19.86 20.09
C GLU A 34 -7.45 19.23 19.20
N ASP A 35 -7.31 19.32 17.88
CA ASP A 35 -8.14 18.61 16.91
C ASP A 35 -8.05 17.08 17.03
N GLY A 36 -7.02 16.53 17.69
CA GLY A 36 -6.82 15.09 17.86
C GLY A 36 -6.38 14.35 16.58
N VAL A 37 -6.18 15.07 15.46
CA VAL A 37 -5.80 14.49 14.16
C VAL A 37 -4.57 15.11 13.54
N THR A 38 -4.07 16.24 14.02
CA THR A 38 -2.92 16.91 13.41
C THR A 38 -1.73 16.83 14.34
N VAL A 39 -0.62 16.28 13.85
CA VAL A 39 0.67 16.32 14.55
C VAL A 39 1.54 17.39 13.89
N CYS A 40 1.93 18.39 14.67
CA CYS A 40 2.82 19.46 14.27
C CYS A 40 4.23 19.24 14.84
N PHE A 41 5.25 19.67 14.09
CA PHE A 41 6.63 19.65 14.55
C PHE A 41 7.48 20.78 13.94
N ASP A 42 8.52 21.18 14.67
CA ASP A 42 9.37 22.30 14.28
C ASP A 42 10.19 22.02 12.99
N GLY A 43 10.26 23.05 12.13
CA GLY A 43 11.05 23.05 10.89
C GLY A 43 12.56 23.24 11.12
N ARG A 44 13.37 23.08 10.06
CA ARG A 44 14.85 23.28 10.13
C ARG A 44 15.25 24.75 10.35
N PHE A 45 14.36 25.70 10.07
CA PHE A 45 14.65 27.14 10.06
C PHE A 45 13.62 27.87 10.94
N ARG A 46 14.09 28.64 11.92
CA ARG A 46 13.25 29.61 12.64
C ARG A 46 12.79 30.66 11.61
N GLY A 47 11.50 30.70 11.30
CA GLY A 47 10.92 31.66 10.33
C GLY A 47 10.17 31.06 9.13
N ALA A 48 10.01 29.73 9.03
CA ALA A 48 9.15 29.13 8.00
C ALA A 48 7.67 29.55 8.19
N ARG A 49 7.01 29.98 7.12
CA ARG A 49 5.64 30.53 7.12
C ARG A 49 4.53 29.54 7.51
N SER A 50 4.84 28.25 7.67
CA SER A 50 3.95 27.22 8.17
C SER A 50 4.68 26.16 9.02
N PRO A 51 4.10 25.70 10.15
CA PRO A 51 4.63 24.56 10.90
C PRO A 51 4.60 23.30 10.01
N HIS A 52 5.60 22.43 10.13
CA HIS A 52 5.53 21.14 9.44
C HIS A 52 4.51 20.28 10.17
N SER A 53 3.56 19.70 9.45
CA SER A 53 2.52 18.86 10.04
C SER A 53 2.23 17.63 9.20
N PHE A 54 1.64 16.62 9.83
CA PHE A 54 0.97 15.52 9.15
C PHE A 54 -0.32 15.18 9.90
N SER A 55 -1.31 14.66 9.17
CA SER A 55 -2.55 14.19 9.78
C SER A 55 -2.44 12.70 10.16
N VAL A 56 -2.97 12.34 11.32
CA VAL A 56 -3.12 10.97 11.82
C VAL A 56 -3.96 10.12 10.86
N LEU A 57 -4.87 10.72 10.08
CA LEU A 57 -5.61 10.03 9.01
C LEU A 57 -4.70 9.41 7.95
N HIS A 58 -3.51 9.98 7.76
CA HIS A 58 -2.49 9.50 6.84
C HIS A 58 -1.49 8.52 7.49
N VAL A 59 -1.62 8.24 8.78
CA VAL A 59 -0.80 7.23 9.44
C VAL A 59 -1.41 5.86 9.13
N GLU A 60 -0.57 4.97 8.59
CA GLU A 60 -0.93 3.58 8.34
C GLU A 60 -0.70 2.72 9.58
N GLY A 61 0.36 3.03 10.33
CA GLY A 61 0.67 2.37 11.59
C GLY A 61 1.93 2.93 12.22
N VAL A 62 2.31 2.36 13.38
CA VAL A 62 3.54 2.70 14.08
C VAL A 62 4.34 1.41 14.31
N ARG A 63 5.64 1.44 14.02
CA ARG A 63 6.56 0.31 14.25
C ARG A 63 7.49 0.64 15.40
N GLU A 64 7.70 -0.31 16.30
CA GLU A 64 8.56 -0.12 17.47
C GLU A 64 10.01 -0.51 17.18
N GLY A 65 10.94 0.12 17.88
CA GLY A 65 12.36 -0.18 17.77
C GLY A 65 12.93 0.04 16.39
N HIS A 66 13.91 -0.79 16.00
CA HIS A 66 14.61 -0.68 14.73
C HIS A 66 13.94 -1.50 13.62
N GLN A 67 12.61 -1.48 13.56
CA GLN A 67 11.85 -2.26 12.58
C GLN A 67 11.80 -1.62 11.17
N SER A 68 12.13 -0.34 11.02
CA SER A 68 12.27 0.29 9.71
C SER A 68 13.68 0.20 9.17
N GLU A 69 13.82 0.25 7.84
CA GLU A 69 15.14 0.31 7.20
C GLU A 69 15.99 1.48 7.71
N GLY A 70 15.37 2.67 7.87
CA GLY A 70 16.07 3.87 8.31
C GLY A 70 16.64 3.72 9.73
N LEU A 71 15.90 3.07 10.63
CA LEU A 71 16.37 2.83 12.00
C LEU A 71 17.39 1.68 12.08
N ARG A 72 17.27 0.63 11.26
CA ARG A 72 18.33 -0.39 11.16
C ARG A 72 19.66 0.21 10.72
N ARG A 73 19.63 1.09 9.70
CA ARG A 73 20.83 1.68 9.12
C ARG A 73 21.44 2.81 9.95
N PHE A 74 20.61 3.65 10.58
CA PHE A 74 21.07 4.89 11.20
C PHE A 74 20.69 5.04 12.68
N GLY A 75 19.93 4.09 13.24
CA GLY A 75 19.43 4.14 14.61
C GLY A 75 20.35 3.54 15.66
N ALA A 76 21.47 2.90 15.28
CA ALA A 76 22.36 2.16 16.21
C ALA A 76 22.84 2.96 17.43
N ALA A 77 22.92 4.29 17.33
CA ALA A 77 23.29 5.17 18.44
C ALA A 77 22.20 5.35 19.50
N PHE A 78 20.99 4.83 19.28
CA PHE A 78 19.84 4.97 20.16
C PHE A 78 19.37 3.58 20.62
N PRO A 79 18.98 3.41 21.91
CA PRO A 79 18.41 2.15 22.37
C PRO A 79 17.13 1.82 21.61
N PRO A 80 16.90 0.57 21.18
CA PRO A 80 15.70 0.20 20.43
C PRO A 80 14.40 0.61 21.12
N ARG A 81 14.32 0.51 22.46
CA ARG A 81 13.12 0.89 23.22
C ARG A 81 12.79 2.38 23.19
N HIS A 82 13.72 3.22 22.73
CA HIS A 82 13.50 4.65 22.56
C HIS A 82 13.10 5.01 21.13
N CYS A 83 13.16 4.05 20.20
CA CYS A 83 13.00 4.26 18.77
C CYS A 83 11.64 3.78 18.29
N PHE A 84 11.06 4.48 17.33
CA PHE A 84 9.85 4.06 16.63
C PHE A 84 9.73 4.75 15.27
N THR A 85 8.93 4.16 14.38
CA THR A 85 8.67 4.68 13.04
C THR A 85 7.18 4.92 12.85
N ILE A 86 6.81 6.15 12.46
CA ILE A 86 5.46 6.45 11.99
C ILE A 86 5.40 6.16 10.49
N VAL A 87 4.62 5.15 10.12
CA VAL A 87 4.41 4.73 8.73
C VAL A 87 3.27 5.54 8.13
N LEU A 88 3.53 6.20 7.00
CA LEU A 88 2.52 7.02 6.33
C LEU A 88 1.96 6.29 5.11
N LYS A 89 0.66 6.44 4.89
CA LYS A 89 -0.06 5.89 3.72
C LYS A 89 0.54 6.40 2.40
N GLY A 90 0.53 5.52 1.40
CA GLY A 90 0.90 5.82 0.02
C GLY A 90 2.41 5.99 -0.18
N ARG A 91 2.81 6.90 -1.08
CA ARG A 91 4.23 7.14 -1.43
C ARG A 91 4.96 8.11 -0.49
N ARG A 92 4.36 8.45 0.67
CA ARG A 92 4.93 9.40 1.63
C ARG A 92 6.09 8.77 2.40
N LYS A 93 7.05 9.59 2.83
CA LYS A 93 8.22 9.11 3.59
C LYS A 93 7.86 8.90 5.06
N ASN A 94 8.24 7.76 5.61
CA ASN A 94 8.10 7.44 7.02
C ASN A 94 8.86 8.43 7.92
N PHE A 95 8.45 8.51 9.18
CA PHE A 95 9.17 9.24 10.23
C PHE A 95 9.85 8.26 11.16
N ASP A 96 11.15 8.06 10.97
CA ASP A 96 12.02 7.36 11.92
C ASP A 96 12.42 8.31 13.05
N LEU A 97 12.04 7.96 14.29
CA LEU A 97 12.11 8.82 15.45
C LEU A 97 12.80 8.12 16.63
N ALA A 98 13.55 8.88 17.41
CA ALA A 98 14.06 8.46 18.71
C ALA A 98 13.64 9.47 19.80
N ALA A 99 13.07 8.96 20.88
CA ALA A 99 12.67 9.71 22.06
C ALA A 99 13.82 9.83 23.08
N ARG A 100 13.64 10.71 24.06
CA ARG A 100 14.61 10.87 25.17
C ARG A 100 14.53 9.72 26.18
N SER A 101 13.34 9.19 26.42
CA SER A 101 13.09 8.06 27.31
C SER A 101 12.28 6.96 26.60
N GLU A 102 12.41 5.73 27.10
CA GLU A 102 11.54 4.60 26.75
C GLU A 102 10.06 4.93 27.01
N GLU A 103 9.77 5.64 28.10
CA GLU A 103 8.42 6.06 28.45
C GLU A 103 7.81 6.99 27.37
N ASP A 104 8.57 7.99 26.89
CA ASP A 104 8.10 8.87 25.83
C ASP A 104 7.84 8.08 24.53
N ALA A 105 8.76 7.18 24.15
CA ALA A 105 8.57 6.35 22.97
C ALA A 105 7.30 5.49 23.07
N ARG A 106 7.09 4.85 24.22
CA ARG A 106 5.91 4.02 24.51
C ARG A 106 4.62 4.83 24.42
N HIS A 107 4.55 6.01 25.04
CA HIS A 107 3.36 6.87 24.95
C HIS A 107 3.07 7.31 23.52
N TRP A 108 4.11 7.64 22.73
CA TRP A 108 3.94 8.00 21.32
C TRP A 108 3.39 6.84 20.49
N VAL A 109 3.93 5.64 20.66
CA VAL A 109 3.48 4.45 19.94
C VAL A 109 2.03 4.09 20.32
N GLN A 110 1.73 4.02 21.62
CA GLN A 110 0.40 3.66 22.10
C GLN A 110 -0.63 4.73 21.76
N GLY A 111 -0.31 6.00 21.98
CA GLY A 111 -1.20 7.14 21.69
C GLY A 111 -1.56 7.23 20.21
N LEU A 112 -0.57 7.14 19.31
CA LEU A 112 -0.84 7.15 17.87
C LEU A 112 -1.62 5.91 17.43
N SER A 113 -1.30 4.72 17.95
CA SER A 113 -2.02 3.48 17.60
C SER A 113 -3.48 3.55 18.04
N LYS A 114 -3.76 4.08 19.24
CA LYS A 114 -5.12 4.33 19.74
C LYS A 114 -5.88 5.32 18.86
N LEU A 115 -5.24 6.43 18.47
CA LEU A 115 -5.86 7.44 17.61
C LEU A 115 -6.19 6.86 16.22
N VAL A 116 -5.26 6.11 15.61
CA VAL A 116 -5.50 5.43 14.33
C VAL A 116 -6.63 4.41 14.45
N GLY A 117 -6.61 3.55 15.47
CA GLY A 117 -7.67 2.56 15.70
C GLY A 117 -9.05 3.21 15.91
N ARG A 118 -9.12 4.30 16.67
CA ARG A 118 -10.37 5.06 16.85
C ARG A 118 -10.86 5.66 15.54
N LEU A 119 -9.99 6.32 14.77
CA LEU A 119 -10.38 6.93 13.49
C LEU A 119 -10.88 5.88 12.49
N GLN A 120 -10.35 4.66 12.55
CA GLN A 120 -10.86 3.54 11.76
C GLN A 120 -12.24 3.07 12.25
N ALA A 121 -12.44 2.99 13.56
CA ALA A 121 -13.67 2.53 14.21
C ALA A 121 -14.84 3.53 14.17
N MET A 122 -14.58 4.82 13.91
CA MET A 122 -15.62 5.85 13.86
C MET A 122 -16.67 5.55 12.79
N SER A 123 -17.92 5.81 13.13
CA SER A 123 -19.04 5.80 12.20
C SER A 123 -18.88 6.90 11.15
N GLN A 124 -19.61 6.80 10.05
CA GLN A 124 -19.53 7.79 8.97
C GLN A 124 -19.95 9.22 9.39
N PRO A 125 -21.02 9.41 10.19
CA PRO A 125 -21.35 10.72 10.76
C PRO A 125 -20.21 11.29 11.61
N GLU A 126 -19.63 10.48 12.51
CA GLU A 126 -18.53 10.93 13.36
C GLU A 126 -17.28 11.28 12.56
N LYS A 127 -16.98 10.53 11.49
CA LYS A 127 -15.87 10.82 10.57
C LYS A 127 -16.08 12.17 9.88
N LEU A 128 -17.30 12.43 9.42
CA LEU A 128 -17.66 13.68 8.77
C LEU A 128 -17.58 14.85 9.75
N ASP A 129 -18.18 14.74 10.94
CA ASP A 129 -18.14 15.77 11.98
C ASP A 129 -16.71 16.08 12.41
N HIS A 130 -15.90 15.05 12.65
CA HIS A 130 -14.52 15.22 13.05
C HIS A 130 -13.66 15.83 11.92
N TRP A 131 -13.93 15.47 10.67
CA TRP A 131 -13.29 16.08 9.52
C TRP A 131 -13.68 17.55 9.37
N ILE A 132 -14.96 17.89 9.49
CA ILE A 132 -15.46 19.27 9.47
C ILE A 132 -14.81 20.09 10.58
N HIS A 133 -14.84 19.60 11.83
CA HIS A 133 -14.22 20.29 12.96
C HIS A 133 -12.70 20.47 12.77
N GLY A 134 -11.99 19.45 12.27
CA GLY A 134 -10.56 19.55 12.00
C GLY A 134 -10.24 20.56 10.89
N VAL A 135 -11.04 20.58 9.83
CA VAL A 135 -10.91 21.55 8.73
C VAL A 135 -11.16 22.98 9.22
N LEU A 136 -12.21 23.19 10.01
CA LEU A 136 -12.54 24.51 10.57
C LEU A 136 -11.45 25.02 11.53
N GLN A 137 -10.95 24.17 12.43
CA GLN A 137 -9.88 24.55 13.35
C GLN A 137 -8.55 24.86 12.64
N GLN A 138 -8.21 24.13 11.58
CA GLN A 138 -7.00 24.43 10.81
C GLN A 138 -7.13 25.71 9.98
N ALA A 139 -8.34 26.01 9.51
CA ALA A 139 -8.61 27.20 8.73
C ALA A 139 -8.66 28.47 9.60
N ASP A 140 -9.11 28.36 10.87
CA ASP A 140 -9.03 29.41 11.89
C ASP A 140 -7.58 29.61 12.37
N ARG A 141 -6.86 30.56 11.76
CA ARG A 141 -5.43 30.76 12.02
C ARG A 141 -5.17 31.58 13.27
N ASN A 142 -6.11 32.43 13.65
CA ASN A 142 -5.98 33.32 14.80
C ASN A 142 -6.55 32.69 16.09
N LYS A 143 -7.25 31.55 15.97
CA LYS A 143 -7.86 30.79 17.06
C LYS A 143 -8.90 31.58 17.84
N ASP A 144 -9.60 32.49 17.18
CA ASP A 144 -10.67 33.27 17.80
C ASP A 144 -12.05 32.66 17.61
N ASN A 145 -12.13 31.46 17.01
CA ASN A 145 -13.36 30.73 16.67
C ASN A 145 -14.28 31.51 15.72
N ARG A 146 -13.75 32.48 14.96
CA ARG A 146 -14.49 33.30 14.01
C ARG A 146 -13.81 33.32 12.66
N MET A 147 -14.50 32.81 11.65
CA MET A 147 -13.93 32.64 10.32
C MET A 147 -14.02 33.93 9.50
N SER A 148 -12.88 34.59 9.27
CA SER A 148 -12.82 35.67 8.26
C SER A 148 -12.92 35.10 6.84
N PHE A 149 -13.29 35.92 5.86
CA PHE A 149 -13.36 35.47 4.47
C PHE A 149 -12.03 34.85 3.96
N ARG A 150 -10.89 35.38 4.42
CA ARG A 150 -9.58 34.81 4.10
C ARG A 150 -9.40 33.40 4.64
N GLU A 151 -9.93 33.12 5.84
CA GLU A 151 -9.88 31.80 6.48
C GLU A 151 -10.86 30.84 5.80
N VAL A 152 -12.06 31.30 5.43
CA VAL A 152 -13.00 30.55 4.58
C VAL A 152 -12.37 30.17 3.24
N LYS A 153 -11.68 31.10 2.57
CA LYS A 153 -10.98 30.79 1.32
C LYS A 153 -9.85 29.77 1.49
N ASN A 154 -9.14 29.82 2.62
CA ASN A 154 -8.15 28.78 2.94
C ASN A 154 -8.83 27.44 3.19
N MET A 155 -9.94 27.42 3.92
CA MET A 155 -10.77 26.23 4.16
C MET A 155 -11.17 25.57 2.84
N LEU A 156 -11.76 26.33 1.90
CA LEU A 156 -12.18 25.83 0.59
C LEU A 156 -11.02 25.18 -0.18
N ARG A 157 -9.84 25.80 -0.18
CA ARG A 157 -8.62 25.23 -0.78
C ARG A 157 -8.16 23.96 -0.08
N MET A 158 -8.27 23.89 1.24
CA MET A 158 -7.87 22.73 2.03
C MET A 158 -8.75 21.51 1.75
N ILE A 159 -10.04 21.74 1.47
CA ILE A 159 -11.00 20.70 1.09
C ILE A 159 -11.09 20.48 -0.43
N ASN A 160 -10.17 21.10 -1.18
CA ASN A 160 -10.06 20.98 -2.64
C ASN A 160 -11.34 21.38 -3.41
N ILE A 161 -12.09 22.35 -2.88
CA ILE A 161 -13.20 22.98 -3.59
C ILE A 161 -12.63 24.19 -4.34
N ASP A 162 -12.59 24.07 -5.66
CA ASP A 162 -12.28 25.19 -6.55
C ASP A 162 -13.57 25.97 -6.80
N MET A 163 -13.64 27.17 -6.23
CA MET A 163 -14.82 28.03 -6.28
C MET A 163 -14.39 29.44 -6.63
N ASP A 164 -15.18 30.10 -7.49
CA ASP A 164 -14.97 31.50 -7.82
C ASP A 164 -14.99 32.37 -6.56
N ASP A 165 -13.98 33.24 -6.42
CA ASP A 165 -13.81 34.10 -5.25
C ASP A 165 -15.01 35.04 -5.05
N SER A 166 -15.64 35.49 -6.13
CA SER A 166 -16.78 36.42 -6.07
C SER A 166 -18.03 35.71 -5.55
N TYR A 167 -18.26 34.47 -6.01
CA TYR A 167 -19.35 33.63 -5.52
C TYR A 167 -19.14 33.18 -4.07
N ALA A 168 -17.92 32.76 -3.72
CA ALA A 168 -17.59 32.43 -2.33
C ALA A 168 -17.81 33.63 -1.40
N TYR A 169 -17.46 34.84 -1.86
CA TYR A 169 -17.66 36.08 -1.12
C TYR A 169 -19.14 36.48 -1.01
N SER A 170 -19.95 36.27 -2.07
CA SER A 170 -21.39 36.53 -1.99
C SER A 170 -22.04 35.60 -0.97
N LEU A 171 -21.70 34.31 -0.99
CA LEU A 171 -22.21 33.33 -0.04
C LEU A 171 -21.80 33.66 1.40
N PHE A 172 -20.53 34.06 1.59
CA PHE A 172 -20.02 34.52 2.88
C PHE A 172 -20.82 35.72 3.41
N LYS A 173 -21.05 36.73 2.56
CA LYS A 173 -21.78 37.95 2.93
C LYS A 173 -23.26 37.68 3.23
N GLU A 174 -23.89 36.75 2.54
CA GLU A 174 -25.26 36.34 2.81
C GLU A 174 -25.41 35.61 4.16
N CYS A 175 -24.36 34.94 4.63
CA CYS A 175 -24.35 34.22 5.90
C CYS A 175 -23.91 35.09 7.09
N ASP A 176 -23.15 36.17 6.87
CA ASP A 176 -22.75 37.17 7.87
C ASP A 176 -23.94 38.07 8.27
N ARG A 177 -24.84 37.53 9.10
CA ARG A 177 -26.01 38.25 9.63
C ARG A 177 -25.64 39.27 10.69
N SER A 178 -24.53 39.05 11.39
CA SER A 178 -23.97 39.92 12.42
C SER A 178 -23.31 41.17 11.83
N GLY A 179 -22.96 41.14 10.54
CA GLY A 179 -22.33 42.24 9.81
C GLY A 179 -20.89 42.53 10.28
N ASN A 180 -20.28 41.60 11.02
CA ASN A 180 -18.97 41.78 11.63
C ASN A 180 -17.82 41.33 10.70
N LYS A 181 -18.13 40.94 9.46
CA LYS A 181 -17.22 40.41 8.43
C LYS A 181 -16.54 39.11 8.83
N ARG A 182 -17.18 38.32 9.69
CA ARG A 182 -16.74 37.02 10.16
C ARG A 182 -17.96 36.10 10.29
N LEU A 183 -17.75 34.79 10.17
CA LEU A 183 -18.78 33.79 10.42
C LEU A 183 -18.49 33.11 11.76
N GLU A 184 -19.48 33.07 12.65
CA GLU A 184 -19.41 32.37 13.93
C GLU A 184 -20.69 31.55 14.20
N GLY A 185 -20.53 30.41 14.91
CA GLY A 185 -21.62 29.53 15.29
C GLY A 185 -22.58 29.21 14.13
N ARG A 186 -23.84 29.66 14.25
CA ARG A 186 -24.91 29.40 13.26
C ARG A 186 -24.64 29.99 11.87
N GLU A 187 -23.88 31.09 11.77
CA GLU A 187 -23.55 31.70 10.47
C GLU A 187 -22.59 30.82 9.68
N LEU A 188 -21.65 30.19 10.38
CA LEU A 188 -20.70 29.24 9.81
C LEU A 188 -21.40 27.93 9.42
N GLU A 189 -22.33 27.46 10.26
CA GLU A 189 -23.21 26.32 9.91
C GLU A 189 -24.06 26.61 8.67
N ASP A 190 -24.66 27.81 8.56
CA ASP A 190 -25.45 28.21 7.37
C ASP A 190 -24.57 28.25 6.12
N PHE A 191 -23.36 28.80 6.23
CA PHE A 191 -22.40 28.81 5.13
C PHE A 191 -22.02 27.39 4.69
N CYS A 192 -21.68 26.49 5.62
CA CYS A 192 -21.37 25.10 5.33
C CYS A 192 -22.57 24.37 4.72
N ARG A 193 -23.79 24.59 5.22
CA ARG A 193 -25.01 23.98 4.68
C ARG A 193 -25.25 24.41 3.23
N ARG A 194 -25.07 25.70 2.92
CA ARG A 194 -25.22 26.19 1.54
C ARG A 194 -24.10 25.72 0.62
N LEU A 195 -22.88 25.66 1.14
CA LEU A 195 -21.71 25.16 0.40
C LEU A 195 -21.88 23.68 0.02
N LEU A 196 -22.42 22.87 0.93
CA LEU A 196 -22.63 21.43 0.76
C LEU A 196 -24.00 21.10 0.16
N ARG A 197 -24.77 22.11 -0.26
CA ARG A 197 -26.08 21.90 -0.86
C ARG A 197 -25.95 21.17 -2.20
N ARG A 198 -26.74 20.11 -2.37
CA ARG A 198 -26.77 19.26 -3.57
C ARG A 198 -28.17 19.32 -4.18
N PRO A 199 -28.49 20.34 -5.00
CA PRO A 199 -29.84 20.54 -5.52
C PRO A 199 -30.33 19.37 -6.39
N GLU A 200 -29.43 18.63 -7.05
CA GLU A 200 -29.76 17.43 -7.80
C GLU A 200 -30.20 16.26 -6.89
N LEU A 201 -29.68 16.19 -5.66
CA LEU A 201 -30.11 15.19 -4.67
C LEU A 201 -31.40 15.61 -3.96
N GLU A 202 -31.61 16.92 -3.76
CA GLU A 202 -32.91 17.46 -3.33
C GLU A 202 -34.02 17.14 -4.34
N GLU A 203 -33.75 17.31 -5.64
CA GLU A 203 -34.69 16.97 -6.71
C GLU A 203 -34.98 15.46 -6.77
N LEU A 204 -33.93 14.63 -6.70
CA LEU A 204 -34.09 13.18 -6.63
C LEU A 204 -34.93 12.76 -5.43
N PHE A 205 -34.61 13.26 -4.25
CA PHE A 205 -35.34 12.97 -3.03
C PHE A 205 -36.80 13.44 -3.11
N GLY A 206 -37.06 14.62 -3.68
CA GLY A 206 -38.41 15.15 -3.91
C GLY A 206 -39.23 14.27 -4.86
N ARG A 207 -38.60 13.70 -5.89
CA ARG A 207 -39.25 12.73 -6.79
C ARG A 207 -39.66 11.45 -6.08
N CYS A 208 -38.91 11.02 -5.08
CA CYS A 208 -39.17 9.79 -4.33
C CYS A 208 -40.11 9.99 -3.12
N SER A 209 -40.09 11.17 -2.48
CA SER A 209 -40.83 11.46 -1.24
C SER A 209 -42.15 12.21 -1.42
N GLY A 210 -42.48 12.60 -2.66
CA GLY A 210 -43.72 13.31 -2.95
C GLY A 210 -43.81 14.67 -2.23
N GLU A 211 -44.99 14.99 -1.71
CA GLU A 211 -45.28 16.30 -1.08
C GLU A 211 -44.84 16.39 0.39
N ASP A 212 -44.66 15.24 1.06
CA ASP A 212 -44.41 15.19 2.51
C ASP A 212 -42.94 15.48 2.89
N LEU A 213 -42.04 15.52 1.89
CA LEU A 213 -40.60 15.77 2.05
C LEU A 213 -39.92 14.82 3.06
N VAL A 214 -40.46 13.61 3.20
CA VAL A 214 -39.91 12.48 3.96
C VAL A 214 -40.19 11.19 3.18
N LEU A 215 -39.25 10.24 3.21
CA LEU A 215 -39.41 8.92 2.59
C LEU A 215 -39.93 7.91 3.60
N SER A 216 -41.05 7.27 3.28
CA SER A 216 -41.49 6.06 3.97
C SER A 216 -40.60 4.85 3.62
N ALA A 217 -40.71 3.79 4.41
CA ALA A 217 -40.04 2.53 4.12
C ALA A 217 -40.51 1.93 2.77
N GLU A 218 -41.78 2.11 2.41
CA GLU A 218 -42.36 1.68 1.14
C GLU A 218 -41.77 2.46 -0.05
N GLU A 219 -41.65 3.78 0.06
CA GLU A 219 -41.06 4.62 -0.99
C GLU A 219 -39.56 4.35 -1.16
N LEU A 220 -38.83 4.20 -0.05
CA LEU A 220 -37.41 3.81 -0.10
C LEU A 220 -37.23 2.43 -0.75
N ARG A 221 -38.12 1.47 -0.45
CA ARG A 221 -38.13 0.15 -1.09
C ARG A 221 -38.32 0.27 -2.60
N ASP A 222 -39.22 1.15 -3.05
CA ASP A 222 -39.48 1.35 -4.47
C ASP A 222 -38.29 2.04 -5.15
N PHE A 223 -37.65 3.01 -4.49
CA PHE A 223 -36.36 3.57 -4.94
C PHE A 223 -35.29 2.48 -5.12
N LEU A 224 -35.10 1.59 -4.12
CA LEU A 224 -34.13 0.48 -4.21
C LEU A 224 -34.45 -0.47 -5.37
N ARG A 225 -35.74 -0.74 -5.62
CA ARG A 225 -36.17 -1.57 -6.75
C ARG A 225 -35.78 -0.94 -8.09
N GLU A 226 -35.95 0.37 -8.23
CA GLU A 226 -35.54 1.09 -9.45
C GLU A 226 -34.04 1.04 -9.68
N GLN A 227 -33.24 0.97 -8.61
CA GLN A 227 -31.78 0.82 -8.69
C GLN A 227 -31.33 -0.63 -8.97
N GLY A 228 -32.23 -1.61 -8.93
CA GLY A 228 -31.90 -3.03 -9.06
C GLY A 228 -31.31 -3.66 -7.79
N GLU A 229 -31.48 -3.00 -6.64
CA GLU A 229 -30.99 -3.44 -5.34
C GLU A 229 -32.00 -4.37 -4.63
N ASP A 230 -31.62 -4.95 -3.48
CA ASP A 230 -32.55 -5.67 -2.60
C ASP A 230 -33.68 -4.73 -2.14
N SER A 231 -34.87 -4.96 -2.71
CA SER A 231 -36.08 -4.17 -2.47
C SER A 231 -37.05 -4.85 -1.49
N SER A 232 -36.52 -5.55 -0.48
CA SER A 232 -37.32 -6.02 0.65
C SER A 232 -37.67 -4.87 1.63
N LEU A 233 -38.88 -4.87 2.18
CA LEU A 233 -39.28 -3.88 3.19
C LEU A 233 -38.40 -3.95 4.45
N SER A 234 -37.91 -5.14 4.79
CA SER A 234 -36.94 -5.34 5.87
C SER A 234 -35.65 -4.57 5.62
N GLN A 235 -35.14 -4.60 4.39
CA GLN A 235 -33.91 -3.90 4.01
C GLN A 235 -34.11 -2.39 4.03
N ALA A 236 -35.21 -1.90 3.46
CA ALA A 236 -35.56 -0.48 3.52
C ALA A 236 -35.61 0.03 4.98
N ARG A 237 -36.31 -0.68 5.88
CA ARG A 237 -36.34 -0.35 7.32
C ARG A 237 -34.96 -0.39 7.97
N ALA A 238 -34.12 -1.36 7.61
CA ALA A 238 -32.76 -1.47 8.13
C ALA A 238 -31.90 -0.27 7.71
N ILE A 239 -32.02 0.17 6.46
CA ILE A 239 -31.34 1.37 5.94
C ILE A 239 -31.79 2.61 6.70
N ILE A 240 -33.10 2.81 6.88
CA ILE A 240 -33.64 3.94 7.66
C ILE A 240 -33.08 3.93 9.09
N ARG A 241 -33.15 2.79 9.78
CA ARG A 241 -32.64 2.67 11.16
C ARG A 241 -31.14 2.96 11.28
N SER A 242 -30.37 2.68 10.23
CA SER A 242 -28.91 2.79 10.25
C SER A 242 -28.42 4.18 9.86
N HIS A 243 -29.15 4.90 9.00
CA HIS A 243 -28.66 6.15 8.38
C HIS A 243 -29.48 7.39 8.74
N GLU A 244 -30.71 7.22 9.23
CA GLU A 244 -31.53 8.36 9.64
C GLU A 244 -30.98 9.05 10.89
N LEU A 245 -30.78 10.37 10.78
CA LEU A 245 -30.22 11.19 11.84
C LEU A 245 -31.29 11.69 12.84
N SER A 246 -32.53 11.86 12.40
CA SER A 246 -33.64 12.27 13.26
C SER A 246 -34.22 11.07 14.01
N GLU A 247 -34.04 11.04 15.33
CA GLU A 247 -34.62 10.01 16.21
C GLU A 247 -36.14 9.88 16.02
N LYS A 248 -36.83 11.00 15.83
CA LYS A 248 -38.28 11.01 15.62
C LYS A 248 -38.66 10.35 14.30
N ALA A 249 -37.98 10.71 13.21
CA ALA A 249 -38.25 10.11 11.89
C ALA A 249 -37.91 8.62 11.91
N ARG A 250 -36.77 8.26 12.51
CA ARG A 250 -36.32 6.88 12.68
C ARG A 250 -37.30 6.00 13.44
N GLN A 251 -37.89 6.50 14.52
CA GLN A 251 -38.94 5.80 15.29
C GLN A 251 -40.22 5.59 14.48
N GLN A 252 -40.50 6.48 13.53
CA GLN A 252 -41.64 6.40 12.64
C GLN A 252 -41.35 5.63 11.35
N GLU A 253 -40.15 5.06 11.22
CA GLU A 253 -39.65 4.41 9.98
C GLU A 253 -39.72 5.33 8.76
N LEU A 254 -39.43 6.62 8.98
CA LEU A 254 -39.31 7.65 7.96
C LEU A 254 -37.85 8.06 7.79
N MET A 255 -37.48 8.45 6.57
CA MET A 255 -36.16 8.96 6.22
C MET A 255 -36.24 10.40 5.70
N THR A 256 -35.43 11.26 6.30
CA THR A 256 -35.26 12.66 5.87
C THR A 256 -34.23 12.74 4.75
N LEU A 257 -34.14 13.91 4.10
CA LEU A 257 -33.09 14.16 3.10
C LEU A 257 -31.69 13.91 3.67
N ASP A 258 -31.42 14.35 4.90
CA ASP A 258 -30.13 14.13 5.54
C ASP A 258 -29.84 12.63 5.73
N GLY A 259 -30.83 11.85 6.18
CA GLY A 259 -30.69 10.40 6.30
C GLY A 259 -30.48 9.70 4.95
N PHE A 260 -31.15 10.18 3.90
CA PHE A 260 -30.98 9.67 2.54
C PHE A 260 -29.58 9.97 1.98
N LEU A 261 -29.05 11.18 2.21
CA LEU A 261 -27.67 11.54 1.86
C LEU A 261 -26.66 10.67 2.61
N MET A 262 -26.89 10.42 3.90
CA MET A 262 -26.04 9.51 4.69
C MET A 262 -26.06 8.09 4.14
N PHE A 263 -27.22 7.60 3.70
CA PHE A 263 -27.33 6.31 3.01
C PHE A 263 -26.55 6.29 1.69
N LEU A 264 -26.75 7.27 0.80
CA LEU A 264 -26.08 7.33 -0.50
C LEU A 264 -24.55 7.42 -0.38
N LEU A 265 -24.05 8.06 0.69
CA LEU A 265 -22.61 8.13 0.95
C LEU A 265 -22.07 6.89 1.65
N SER A 266 -22.94 6.02 2.17
CA SER A 266 -22.54 4.82 2.92
C SER A 266 -22.09 3.68 2.03
N ALA A 267 -21.51 2.64 2.65
CA ALA A 267 -21.21 1.38 1.97
C ALA A 267 -22.46 0.71 1.34
N ALA A 268 -23.66 0.95 1.88
CA ALA A 268 -24.89 0.40 1.34
C ALA A 268 -25.40 1.15 0.09
N GLY A 269 -24.92 2.38 -0.13
CA GLY A 269 -25.20 3.18 -1.34
C GLY A 269 -24.00 3.25 -2.30
N ASP A 270 -22.95 2.48 -2.03
CA ASP A 270 -21.73 2.46 -2.83
C ASP A 270 -22.00 1.75 -4.18
N ILE A 271 -21.46 2.30 -5.26
CA ILE A 271 -21.53 1.70 -6.59
C ILE A 271 -20.77 0.36 -6.65
N LEU A 272 -19.83 0.13 -5.73
CA LEU A 272 -19.08 -1.10 -5.63
C LEU A 272 -19.83 -2.13 -4.77
N ASN A 273 -19.97 -3.36 -5.30
CA ASN A 273 -20.50 -4.48 -4.52
C ASN A 273 -19.62 -4.72 -3.29
N GLN A 274 -20.20 -4.52 -2.10
CA GLN A 274 -19.50 -4.65 -0.83
C GLN A 274 -19.05 -6.10 -0.55
N GLU A 275 -19.69 -7.12 -1.11
CA GLU A 275 -19.23 -8.51 -1.01
C GLU A 275 -17.84 -8.69 -1.63
N HIS A 276 -17.51 -7.88 -2.65
CA HIS A 276 -16.21 -7.92 -3.32
C HIS A 276 -15.09 -7.23 -2.53
N THR A 277 -15.39 -6.63 -1.37
CA THR A 277 -14.37 -6.11 -0.44
C THR A 277 -13.63 -7.23 0.29
N ARG A 278 -14.17 -8.45 0.23
CA ARG A 278 -13.57 -9.68 0.74
C ARG A 278 -13.29 -10.64 -0.41
N VAL A 279 -12.54 -11.69 -0.11
CA VAL A 279 -12.27 -12.77 -1.06
C VAL A 279 -13.59 -13.48 -1.35
N HIS A 280 -14.05 -13.38 -2.59
CA HIS A 280 -15.31 -13.95 -3.07
C HIS A 280 -15.11 -14.92 -4.23
N GLN A 281 -13.90 -14.95 -4.81
CA GLN A 281 -13.53 -15.90 -5.85
C GLN A 281 -13.37 -17.30 -5.26
N ASP A 282 -13.62 -18.33 -6.07
CA ASP A 282 -13.20 -19.69 -5.76
C ASP A 282 -11.66 -19.72 -5.73
N MET A 283 -11.08 -19.99 -4.56
CA MET A 283 -9.63 -20.05 -4.33
C MET A 283 -9.08 -21.48 -4.37
N THR A 284 -9.87 -22.45 -4.83
CA THR A 284 -9.54 -23.87 -4.88
C THR A 284 -9.11 -24.38 -6.26
N GLN A 285 -9.12 -23.52 -7.29
CA GLN A 285 -8.60 -23.86 -8.63
C GLN A 285 -7.06 -23.87 -8.64
N PRO A 286 -6.41 -24.50 -9.63
CA PRO A 286 -4.95 -24.48 -9.76
C PRO A 286 -4.38 -23.06 -9.87
N LEU A 287 -3.16 -22.84 -9.36
CA LEU A 287 -2.53 -21.51 -9.29
C LEU A 287 -2.49 -20.76 -10.64
N CYS A 288 -2.36 -21.46 -11.77
CA CYS A 288 -2.33 -20.87 -13.11
C CYS A 288 -3.68 -20.29 -13.58
N HIS A 289 -4.77 -20.48 -12.84
CA HIS A 289 -6.10 -19.94 -13.17
C HIS A 289 -6.32 -18.51 -12.66
N TYR A 290 -5.34 -17.91 -11.97
CA TYR A 290 -5.49 -16.62 -11.30
C TYR A 290 -4.57 -15.56 -11.89
N PHE A 291 -5.07 -14.33 -11.98
CA PHE A 291 -4.19 -13.17 -12.11
C PHE A 291 -3.51 -12.90 -10.77
N ILE A 292 -2.18 -12.99 -10.76
CA ILE A 292 -1.36 -12.78 -9.56
C ILE A 292 -0.82 -11.35 -9.58
N SER A 293 -1.17 -10.56 -8.57
CA SER A 293 -0.60 -9.22 -8.38
C SER A 293 0.92 -9.31 -8.22
N SER A 294 1.66 -8.80 -9.20
CA SER A 294 3.10 -8.99 -9.34
C SER A 294 3.84 -7.65 -9.44
N SER A 295 5.06 -7.59 -8.92
CA SER A 295 5.88 -6.38 -8.84
C SER A 295 7.24 -6.62 -9.50
N HIS A 296 7.55 -5.79 -10.49
CA HIS A 296 8.81 -5.81 -11.23
C HIS A 296 9.85 -4.89 -10.57
N ASN A 297 11.11 -5.32 -10.51
CA ASN A 297 12.22 -4.64 -9.85
C ASN A 297 11.82 -4.07 -8.48
N THR A 298 11.24 -4.96 -7.65
CA THR A 298 10.51 -4.59 -6.43
C THR A 298 11.34 -3.75 -5.46
N TYR A 299 12.66 -3.94 -5.46
CA TYR A 299 13.59 -3.19 -4.62
C TYR A 299 13.67 -1.70 -4.96
N LEU A 300 13.37 -1.28 -6.19
CA LEU A 300 13.50 0.11 -6.63
C LEU A 300 12.35 0.99 -6.11
N THR A 301 12.72 2.15 -5.56
CA THR A 301 11.74 3.15 -5.08
C THR A 301 11.56 4.34 -6.03
N ARG A 302 12.37 4.41 -7.09
CA ARG A 302 12.47 5.51 -8.07
C ARG A 302 12.85 4.98 -9.45
N ASN A 303 13.50 5.78 -10.28
CA ASN A 303 13.95 5.46 -11.64
C ASN A 303 14.91 4.27 -11.70
N GLN A 304 14.94 3.58 -12.85
CA GLN A 304 15.71 2.35 -13.06
C GLN A 304 17.24 2.56 -13.14
N VAL A 305 17.71 3.78 -13.46
CA VAL A 305 19.15 4.05 -13.69
C VAL A 305 19.88 4.55 -12.44
N GLY A 306 19.21 5.30 -11.56
CA GLY A 306 19.82 5.95 -10.38
C GLY A 306 18.93 5.96 -9.14
N GLY A 307 17.92 5.07 -9.12
CA GLY A 307 16.97 4.96 -8.03
C GLY A 307 17.56 4.35 -6.77
N THR A 308 16.91 4.60 -5.64
CA THR A 308 17.26 3.99 -4.37
C THR A 308 16.60 2.61 -4.25
N SER A 309 17.41 1.58 -4.02
CA SER A 309 16.95 0.25 -3.62
C SER A 309 16.65 0.23 -2.12
N SER A 310 15.51 -0.35 -1.73
CA SER A 310 15.00 -0.30 -0.36
C SER A 310 14.18 -1.53 0.00
N THR A 311 14.37 -2.02 1.22
CA THR A 311 13.53 -3.07 1.81
C THR A 311 12.09 -2.59 2.04
N GLU A 312 11.87 -1.28 2.25
CA GLU A 312 10.51 -0.71 2.35
C GLU A 312 9.73 -0.79 1.04
N ALA A 313 10.40 -1.01 -0.10
CA ALA A 313 9.73 -1.23 -1.37
C ALA A 313 8.99 -2.58 -1.37
N TYR A 314 9.63 -3.65 -0.88
CA TYR A 314 8.99 -4.95 -0.64
C TYR A 314 7.85 -4.86 0.37
N VAL A 315 8.07 -4.15 1.48
CA VAL A 315 7.01 -3.96 2.50
C VAL A 315 5.78 -3.30 1.90
N ARG A 316 5.96 -2.23 1.11
CA ARG A 316 4.84 -1.54 0.45
C ARG A 316 4.14 -2.43 -0.57
N ALA A 317 4.87 -3.19 -1.38
CA ALA A 317 4.29 -4.12 -2.34
C ALA A 317 3.41 -5.17 -1.62
N LEU A 318 3.94 -5.82 -0.59
CA LEU A 318 3.22 -6.85 0.18
C LEU A 318 2.00 -6.28 0.93
N MET A 319 2.13 -5.08 1.53
CA MET A 319 1.02 -4.39 2.22
C MET A 319 -0.07 -3.90 1.26
N ALA A 320 0.26 -3.68 -0.01
CA ALA A 320 -0.69 -3.42 -1.09
C ALA A 320 -1.36 -4.70 -1.64
N GLY A 321 -0.97 -5.89 -1.14
CA GLY A 321 -1.52 -7.17 -1.55
C GLY A 321 -0.75 -7.88 -2.66
N CYS A 322 0.40 -7.36 -3.11
CA CYS A 322 1.26 -8.01 -4.11
C CYS A 322 1.68 -9.40 -3.62
N ARG A 323 1.62 -10.41 -4.49
CA ARG A 323 1.89 -11.83 -4.23
C ARG A 323 3.07 -12.39 -5.01
N CYS A 324 3.68 -11.62 -5.91
CA CYS A 324 4.92 -12.00 -6.59
C CYS A 324 5.89 -10.82 -6.56
N VAL A 325 7.07 -11.01 -5.96
CA VAL A 325 8.10 -9.97 -5.81
C VAL A 325 9.40 -10.43 -6.43
N GLU A 326 10.10 -9.49 -7.04
CA GLU A 326 11.34 -9.73 -7.77
C GLU A 326 12.59 -9.36 -6.96
N LEU A 327 13.64 -10.17 -7.08
CA LEU A 327 14.92 -10.00 -6.42
C LEU A 327 16.07 -10.24 -7.42
N ASP A 328 16.71 -9.15 -7.83
CA ASP A 328 17.91 -9.20 -8.69
C ASP A 328 19.13 -9.39 -7.80
N CYS A 329 19.56 -10.64 -7.70
CA CYS A 329 20.58 -11.10 -6.77
C CYS A 329 21.95 -11.05 -7.42
N TRP A 330 22.87 -10.32 -6.79
CA TRP A 330 24.24 -10.11 -7.28
C TRP A 330 25.25 -10.43 -6.18
N GLU A 331 26.46 -10.80 -6.59
CA GLU A 331 27.54 -11.05 -5.62
C GLU A 331 27.85 -9.81 -4.78
N GLY A 332 28.01 -10.03 -3.48
CA GLY A 332 28.45 -9.01 -2.53
C GLY A 332 29.76 -9.34 -1.84
N PRO A 333 30.32 -8.37 -1.10
CA PRO A 333 31.51 -8.57 -0.30
C PRO A 333 31.24 -9.56 0.85
N ASP A 334 32.32 -10.16 1.37
CA ASP A 334 32.28 -11.04 2.55
C ASP A 334 31.35 -12.26 2.42
N GLY A 335 31.05 -12.68 1.19
CA GLY A 335 30.17 -13.82 0.90
C GLY A 335 28.68 -13.54 1.10
N GLU A 336 28.28 -12.27 1.32
CA GLU A 336 26.89 -11.86 1.55
C GLU A 336 26.25 -11.32 0.26
N PRO A 337 25.20 -11.99 -0.28
CA PRO A 337 24.54 -11.56 -1.52
C PRO A 337 23.84 -10.20 -1.39
N LEU A 338 23.81 -9.45 -2.49
CA LEU A 338 23.17 -8.14 -2.60
C LEU A 338 21.96 -8.19 -3.54
N VAL A 339 21.06 -7.22 -3.37
CA VAL A 339 19.96 -6.94 -4.30
C VAL A 339 20.07 -5.52 -4.84
N TYR A 340 20.16 -5.38 -6.16
CA TYR A 340 20.18 -4.10 -6.89
C TYR A 340 20.06 -4.33 -8.41
N HIS A 341 19.83 -3.26 -9.16
CA HIS A 341 19.76 -3.32 -10.61
C HIS A 341 21.19 -3.32 -11.20
N GLY A 342 21.59 -4.42 -11.83
CA GLY A 342 22.92 -4.62 -12.40
C GLY A 342 23.38 -3.47 -13.30
N HIS A 343 24.69 -3.21 -13.37
CA HIS A 343 25.29 -2.22 -14.28
C HIS A 343 24.74 -0.77 -14.19
N THR A 344 24.00 -0.43 -13.13
CA THR A 344 23.45 0.91 -12.88
C THR A 344 24.02 1.56 -11.63
N LEU A 345 23.65 2.84 -11.41
CA LEU A 345 24.04 3.63 -10.23
C LEU A 345 23.05 3.46 -9.06
N THR A 346 22.25 2.40 -9.06
CA THR A 346 21.28 2.14 -7.99
C THR A 346 21.98 1.75 -6.69
N SER A 347 21.39 2.13 -5.55
CA SER A 347 21.94 1.72 -4.24
C SER A 347 21.77 0.22 -4.02
N LYS A 348 22.59 -0.38 -3.15
CA LYS A 348 22.53 -1.81 -2.86
C LYS A 348 21.88 -2.09 -1.49
N ILE A 349 21.17 -3.20 -1.39
CA ILE A 349 20.61 -3.72 -0.12
C ILE A 349 21.05 -5.17 0.06
N LEU A 350 21.18 -5.65 1.30
CA LEU A 350 21.53 -7.04 1.56
C LEU A 350 20.35 -7.95 1.20
N PHE A 351 20.61 -9.08 0.54
CA PHE A 351 19.60 -10.10 0.28
C PHE A 351 18.94 -10.58 1.57
N ARG A 352 19.75 -10.80 2.62
CA ARG A 352 19.28 -11.20 3.94
C ARG A 352 18.21 -10.24 4.50
N ASP A 353 18.45 -8.93 4.44
CA ASP A 353 17.52 -7.91 4.93
C ASP A 353 16.20 -7.89 4.15
N VAL A 354 16.25 -8.22 2.86
CA VAL A 354 15.05 -8.38 2.01
C VAL A 354 14.24 -9.59 2.47
N ILE A 355 14.88 -10.74 2.69
CA ILE A 355 14.19 -11.96 3.16
C ILE A 355 13.60 -11.75 4.57
N GLU A 356 14.30 -11.07 5.48
CA GLU A 356 13.77 -10.69 6.80
C GLU A 356 12.53 -9.79 6.67
N SER A 357 12.54 -8.84 5.73
CA SER A 357 11.39 -7.99 5.45
C SER A 357 10.22 -8.78 4.83
N ILE A 358 10.49 -9.77 3.98
CA ILE A 358 9.45 -10.64 3.43
C ILE A 358 8.83 -11.48 4.54
N ARG A 359 9.63 -12.10 5.42
CA ARG A 359 9.15 -12.82 6.61
C ARG A 359 8.20 -11.96 7.45
N ASP A 360 8.53 -10.70 7.67
CA ASP A 360 7.72 -9.87 8.57
C ASP A 360 6.38 -9.43 7.96
N TYR A 361 6.24 -9.43 6.63
CA TYR A 361 5.11 -8.81 5.92
C TYR A 361 4.37 -9.68 4.90
N ALA A 362 4.92 -10.84 4.50
CA ALA A 362 4.37 -11.69 3.44
C ALA A 362 2.86 -11.95 3.61
N PHE A 363 2.44 -12.29 4.82
CA PHE A 363 1.07 -12.70 5.11
C PHE A 363 0.24 -11.70 5.92
N ARG A 364 0.72 -10.45 6.11
CA ARG A 364 -0.01 -9.45 6.92
C ARG A 364 -1.31 -8.97 6.27
N ARG A 365 -1.30 -8.78 4.94
CA ARG A 365 -2.46 -8.27 4.19
C ARG A 365 -3.30 -9.39 3.59
N SER A 366 -2.68 -10.51 3.25
CA SER A 366 -3.31 -11.63 2.56
C SER A 366 -2.64 -12.94 3.00
N PRO A 367 -3.41 -14.00 3.33
CA PRO A 367 -2.84 -15.30 3.72
C PRO A 367 -2.36 -16.13 2.54
N TYR A 368 -2.70 -15.75 1.31
CA TYR A 368 -2.38 -16.48 0.08
C TYR A 368 -0.88 -16.43 -0.26
N PRO A 369 -0.37 -17.41 -1.02
CA PRO A 369 1.06 -17.61 -1.22
C PRO A 369 1.80 -16.40 -1.80
N VAL A 370 3.09 -16.31 -1.49
CA VAL A 370 4.00 -15.31 -2.07
C VAL A 370 5.06 -16.02 -2.92
N ILE A 371 5.29 -15.53 -4.14
CA ILE A 371 6.32 -16.03 -5.06
C ILE A 371 7.51 -15.08 -5.03
N LEU A 372 8.71 -15.64 -4.83
CA LEU A 372 9.98 -14.94 -4.96
C LEU A 372 10.55 -15.22 -6.37
N SER A 373 10.47 -14.23 -7.26
CA SER A 373 11.09 -14.29 -8.59
C SER A 373 12.56 -13.91 -8.46
N LEU A 374 13.45 -14.90 -8.55
CA LEU A 374 14.89 -14.68 -8.45
C LEU A 374 15.50 -14.46 -9.84
N GLU A 375 16.08 -13.29 -10.05
CA GLU A 375 17.03 -13.04 -11.14
C GLU A 375 18.43 -13.17 -10.56
N ASN A 376 19.11 -14.28 -10.86
CA ASN A 376 20.30 -14.70 -10.12
C ASN A 376 21.59 -14.51 -10.94
N HIS A 377 22.46 -13.63 -10.44
CA HIS A 377 23.78 -13.30 -10.97
C HIS A 377 24.91 -13.66 -9.99
N CYS A 378 24.60 -14.42 -8.93
CA CYS A 378 25.58 -14.85 -7.91
C CYS A 378 26.36 -16.09 -8.36
N GLY A 379 27.62 -16.21 -7.95
CA GLY A 379 28.36 -17.48 -8.03
C GLY A 379 27.82 -18.55 -7.07
N LEU A 380 28.20 -19.81 -7.28
CA LEU A 380 27.65 -20.97 -6.58
C LEU A 380 27.71 -20.88 -5.04
N GLU A 381 28.80 -20.34 -4.49
CA GLU A 381 28.95 -20.17 -3.04
C GLU A 381 27.91 -19.21 -2.47
N GLN A 382 27.70 -18.06 -3.13
CA GLN A 382 26.70 -17.09 -2.70
C GLN A 382 25.27 -17.54 -2.99
N GLN A 383 25.04 -18.35 -4.02
CA GLN A 383 23.75 -19.03 -4.21
C GLN A 383 23.42 -19.99 -3.05
N ALA A 384 24.41 -20.74 -2.55
CA ALA A 384 24.25 -21.55 -1.35
C ALA A 384 23.97 -20.67 -0.11
N THR A 385 24.63 -19.50 0.00
CA THR A 385 24.30 -18.49 1.03
C THR A 385 22.86 -17.99 0.92
N MET A 386 22.36 -17.70 -0.29
CA MET A 386 20.95 -17.31 -0.51
C MET A 386 19.99 -18.39 -0.01
N SER A 387 20.26 -19.66 -0.35
CA SER A 387 19.46 -20.81 0.12
C SER A 387 19.47 -20.93 1.65
N ARG A 388 20.65 -20.79 2.29
CA ARG A 388 20.78 -20.79 3.75
C ARG A 388 19.97 -19.67 4.41
N HIS A 389 20.05 -18.44 3.89
CA HIS A 389 19.28 -17.31 4.41
C HIS A 389 17.77 -17.55 4.28
N MET A 390 17.30 -17.99 3.11
CA MET A 390 15.88 -18.28 2.90
C MET A 390 15.37 -19.36 3.87
N ARG A 391 16.09 -20.48 4.00
CA ARG A 391 15.70 -21.57 4.93
C ARG A 391 15.69 -21.10 6.38
N ALA A 392 16.75 -20.41 6.81
CA ALA A 392 16.89 -19.98 8.21
C ALA A 392 15.87 -18.91 8.61
N ILE A 393 15.53 -18.00 7.70
CA ILE A 393 14.65 -16.85 8.00
C ILE A 393 13.17 -17.18 7.78
N LEU A 394 12.84 -17.90 6.71
CA LEU A 394 11.45 -18.21 6.35
C LEU A 394 10.95 -19.50 6.98
N GLY A 395 11.84 -20.42 7.37
CA GLY A 395 11.48 -21.68 8.04
C GLY A 395 10.38 -22.44 7.31
N ASP A 396 9.36 -22.86 8.05
CA ASP A 396 8.23 -23.67 7.55
C ASP A 396 7.34 -22.95 6.52
N TRP A 397 7.49 -21.64 6.38
CA TRP A 397 6.77 -20.89 5.34
C TRP A 397 7.41 -21.12 3.97
N LEU A 398 8.71 -21.38 3.90
CA LEU A 398 9.37 -21.70 2.63
C LEU A 398 8.96 -23.09 2.17
N LEU A 399 8.32 -23.17 1.01
CA LEU A 399 7.99 -24.45 0.41
C LEU A 399 9.24 -25.05 -0.24
N THR A 400 9.67 -26.21 0.25
CA THR A 400 10.90 -26.88 -0.21
C THR A 400 10.66 -28.25 -0.82
N GLU A 401 9.44 -28.77 -0.67
CA GLU A 401 9.00 -30.06 -1.20
C GLU A 401 7.56 -29.92 -1.71
N PRO A 402 7.09 -30.77 -2.65
CA PRO A 402 5.68 -30.83 -3.02
C PRO A 402 4.78 -31.08 -1.81
N LEU A 403 3.53 -30.61 -1.87
CA LEU A 403 2.56 -30.86 -0.81
C LEU A 403 2.26 -32.36 -0.68
N ASP A 404 2.12 -32.84 0.57
CA ASP A 404 1.92 -34.26 0.88
C ASP A 404 0.74 -34.87 0.09
N GLY A 405 0.99 -36.02 -0.54
CA GLY A 405 -0.03 -36.77 -1.26
C GLY A 405 -0.48 -36.13 -2.57
N GLN A 406 0.17 -35.07 -3.04
CA GLN A 406 -0.13 -34.46 -4.33
C GLN A 406 0.82 -34.93 -5.44
N ASP A 407 0.25 -35.06 -6.63
CA ASP A 407 1.04 -35.26 -7.85
C ASP A 407 1.89 -34.01 -8.12
N PRO A 408 3.23 -34.11 -8.20
CA PRO A 408 4.12 -32.99 -8.52
C PRO A 408 3.82 -32.29 -9.85
N LEU A 409 3.05 -32.93 -10.74
CA LEU A 409 2.65 -32.38 -12.04
C LEU A 409 1.41 -31.49 -11.97
N HIS A 410 0.69 -31.46 -10.85
CA HIS A 410 -0.48 -30.61 -10.66
C HIS A 410 -0.14 -29.39 -9.81
N LEU A 411 -0.44 -28.20 -10.33
CA LEU A 411 -0.30 -26.97 -9.56
C LEU A 411 -1.34 -26.93 -8.43
N PRO A 412 -0.91 -26.79 -7.16
CA PRO A 412 -1.84 -26.66 -6.05
C PRO A 412 -2.61 -25.33 -6.12
N SER A 413 -3.73 -25.27 -5.42
CA SER A 413 -4.54 -24.06 -5.35
C SER A 413 -3.97 -23.02 -4.38
N PRO A 414 -4.33 -21.73 -4.55
CA PRO A 414 -4.00 -20.71 -3.55
C PRO A 414 -4.45 -21.09 -2.14
N GLU A 415 -5.59 -21.76 -1.99
CA GLU A 415 -6.10 -22.24 -0.70
C GLU A 415 -5.15 -23.23 -0.02
N GLN A 416 -4.63 -24.20 -0.79
CA GLN A 416 -3.69 -25.21 -0.31
C GLN A 416 -2.31 -24.62 0.03
N LEU A 417 -1.94 -23.52 -0.63
CA LEU A 417 -0.67 -22.83 -0.45
C LEU A 417 -0.73 -21.66 0.54
N LYS A 418 -1.80 -21.53 1.34
CA LYS A 418 -1.88 -20.47 2.35
C LYS A 418 -0.69 -20.52 3.31
N GLY A 419 -0.10 -19.35 3.55
CA GLY A 419 1.09 -19.21 4.42
C GLY A 419 2.38 -19.76 3.81
N LYS A 420 2.41 -20.12 2.51
CA LYS A 420 3.60 -20.62 1.83
C LYS A 420 4.28 -19.58 0.95
N ILE A 421 5.60 -19.64 0.91
CA ILE A 421 6.48 -18.84 0.07
C ILE A 421 7.14 -19.79 -0.93
N LEU A 422 6.98 -19.49 -2.21
CA LEU A 422 7.50 -20.28 -3.33
C LEU A 422 8.70 -19.55 -3.93
N VAL A 423 9.68 -20.30 -4.42
CA VAL A 423 10.82 -19.76 -5.18
C VAL A 423 10.62 -20.07 -6.65
N LYS A 424 10.60 -19.01 -7.46
CA LYS A 424 10.72 -19.10 -8.92
C LYS A 424 12.19 -18.94 -9.30
N GLY A 425 12.74 -19.95 -9.95
CA GLY A 425 14.15 -19.96 -10.35
C GLY A 425 14.51 -21.17 -11.22
N LYS A 426 15.78 -21.26 -11.63
CA LYS A 426 16.31 -22.40 -12.40
C LYS A 426 16.36 -23.66 -11.53
N LYS A 427 16.08 -24.82 -12.12
CA LYS A 427 16.12 -26.13 -11.46
C LYS A 427 17.06 -27.08 -12.20
N LEU A 428 17.87 -27.84 -11.46
CA LEU A 428 18.70 -28.90 -12.01
C LEU A 428 17.81 -30.09 -12.43
N PRO A 429 18.16 -30.79 -13.53
CA PRO A 429 17.52 -32.05 -13.88
C PRO A 429 17.65 -33.06 -12.74
N GLU A 430 16.56 -33.75 -12.38
CA GLU A 430 16.63 -34.79 -11.34
C GLU A 430 17.44 -36.01 -11.82
N PRO A 431 18.35 -36.57 -10.98
CA PRO A 431 19.17 -37.72 -11.37
C PRO A 431 18.43 -39.05 -11.61
N TRP A 432 17.11 -39.15 -11.39
CA TRP A 432 16.40 -40.44 -11.26
C TRP A 432 15.23 -40.68 -12.22
N LEU A 433 15.01 -39.80 -13.21
CA LEU A 433 14.18 -40.16 -14.36
C LEU A 433 15.12 -40.61 -15.48
N GLU A 434 15.07 -41.91 -15.81
CA GLU A 434 15.75 -42.41 -17.01
C GLU A 434 15.41 -41.50 -18.20
N PRO A 435 16.38 -41.17 -19.07
CA PRO A 435 16.13 -40.32 -20.21
C PRO A 435 15.13 -41.04 -21.11
N ARG A 436 13.85 -40.63 -21.06
CA ARG A 436 12.94 -40.90 -22.16
C ARG A 436 13.58 -40.24 -23.38
N SER A 437 14.01 -41.07 -24.30
CA SER A 437 14.80 -40.75 -25.47
C SER A 437 14.17 -39.60 -26.26
N VAL A 438 14.63 -38.38 -26.01
CA VAL A 438 14.48 -37.24 -26.91
C VAL A 438 15.86 -36.65 -27.07
N ALA A 439 16.45 -36.91 -28.23
CA ALA A 439 17.68 -36.25 -28.65
C ALA A 439 17.49 -34.72 -28.52
N PRO A 440 18.51 -33.98 -28.05
CA PRO A 440 18.51 -32.54 -28.18
C PRO A 440 18.70 -32.24 -29.67
N LEU A 441 17.60 -32.03 -30.39
CA LEU A 441 17.65 -31.33 -31.67
C LEU A 441 17.92 -29.87 -31.31
N LEU A 442 19.16 -29.43 -31.57
CA LEU A 442 19.58 -28.05 -31.66
C LEU A 442 18.62 -27.30 -32.60
N GLY A 443 17.56 -26.72 -32.04
CA GLY A 443 16.88 -25.59 -32.66
C GLY A 443 17.77 -24.36 -32.52
N PRO A 444 17.73 -23.41 -33.45
CA PRO A 444 18.52 -22.19 -33.34
C PRO A 444 18.21 -21.55 -31.98
N GLU A 445 19.27 -21.24 -31.24
CA GLU A 445 19.24 -20.31 -30.13
C GLU A 445 18.70 -19.00 -30.73
N GLU A 446 17.39 -18.77 -30.63
CA GLU A 446 16.86 -17.42 -30.78
C GLU A 446 17.38 -16.67 -29.58
N ASP A 447 18.43 -15.90 -29.84
CA ASP A 447 19.15 -15.00 -28.95
C ASP A 447 18.23 -14.53 -27.81
N GLU A 448 18.56 -14.92 -26.57
CA GLU A 448 18.03 -14.24 -25.40
C GLU A 448 18.41 -12.77 -25.57
N ASP A 449 17.40 -11.94 -25.85
CA ASP A 449 17.38 -10.48 -26.02
C ASP A 449 18.59 -9.69 -25.41
N GLU A 450 19.81 -9.91 -25.91
CA GLU A 450 20.99 -9.05 -25.68
C GLU A 450 20.80 -7.71 -26.42
N GLU A 451 19.88 -7.65 -27.39
CA GLU A 451 19.62 -6.46 -28.20
C GLU A 451 18.97 -5.30 -27.42
N GLU A 452 18.16 -5.56 -26.38
CA GLU A 452 17.54 -4.47 -25.59
C GLU A 452 18.50 -3.89 -24.54
N GLU A 453 19.43 -4.70 -24.02
CA GLU A 453 20.53 -4.18 -23.23
C GLU A 453 21.46 -3.29 -24.07
N GLU A 454 21.69 -3.60 -25.35
CA GLU A 454 22.54 -2.77 -26.22
C GLU A 454 21.88 -1.44 -26.66
N GLU A 455 20.56 -1.41 -26.91
CA GLU A 455 19.87 -0.17 -27.32
C GLU A 455 19.77 0.87 -26.19
N GLU A 456 19.64 0.45 -24.93
CA GLU A 456 19.77 1.38 -23.78
C GLU A 456 21.22 1.76 -23.48
N LYS A 457 22.20 0.89 -23.77
CA LYS A 457 23.65 1.17 -23.59
C LYS A 457 24.22 2.18 -24.60
N LEU A 458 23.64 2.29 -25.80
CA LEU A 458 24.16 3.12 -26.89
C LEU A 458 23.88 4.64 -26.75
N GLN A 459 23.03 5.07 -25.82
CA GLN A 459 22.72 6.50 -25.67
C GLN A 459 23.72 7.29 -24.79
N GLU A 460 24.65 6.65 -24.08
CA GLU A 460 25.50 7.39 -23.11
C GLU A 460 27.03 7.21 -23.21
N SER A 461 27.59 6.33 -24.05
CA SER A 461 29.07 6.18 -24.12
C SER A 461 29.71 6.88 -25.33
N SER A 462 29.92 8.19 -25.24
CA SER A 462 31.04 8.83 -25.96
C SER A 462 32.24 8.93 -25.04
N GLY A 463 33.20 8.01 -25.16
CA GLY A 463 34.51 8.14 -24.51
C GLY A 463 35.17 6.85 -24.03
N GLN A 464 36.20 6.43 -24.78
CA GLN A 464 37.38 5.63 -24.39
C GLN A 464 37.21 4.19 -23.87
N GLN A 465 37.57 3.27 -24.77
CA GLN A 465 37.89 1.87 -24.50
C GLN A 465 39.02 1.72 -23.47
N VAL A 466 38.74 1.05 -22.36
CA VAL A 466 39.76 0.34 -21.56
C VAL A 466 39.31 -1.11 -21.46
N ARG A 467 40.01 -2.00 -22.17
CA ARG A 467 39.88 -3.45 -22.05
C ARG A 467 40.42 -3.90 -20.68
N VAL A 468 39.56 -4.45 -19.83
CA VAL A 468 39.97 -5.27 -18.67
C VAL A 468 39.21 -6.60 -18.68
N LEU A 469 39.96 -7.63 -19.08
CA LEU A 469 39.88 -9.07 -18.76
C LEU A 469 38.56 -9.60 -18.19
N ALA A 470 37.87 -10.41 -19.00
CA ALA A 470 36.76 -11.29 -18.60
C ALA A 470 37.27 -12.67 -18.16
N PRO A 471 36.97 -13.09 -16.92
CA PRO A 471 36.80 -14.51 -16.63
C PRO A 471 35.50 -14.87 -15.86
N GLN A 472 34.58 -13.93 -15.57
CA GLN A 472 33.46 -14.18 -14.65
C GLN A 472 32.12 -14.61 -15.27
N ALA A 473 31.93 -14.52 -16.59
CA ALA A 473 30.61 -14.77 -17.21
C ALA A 473 30.19 -16.26 -17.28
N LYS A 474 31.09 -17.23 -17.02
CA LYS A 474 30.78 -18.66 -17.14
C LYS A 474 30.14 -19.30 -15.91
N ASP A 475 30.26 -18.69 -14.73
CA ASP A 475 29.72 -19.25 -13.49
C ASP A 475 28.28 -18.82 -13.20
N ALA A 476 27.81 -17.71 -13.78
CA ALA A 476 26.43 -17.21 -13.61
C ALA A 476 25.35 -18.09 -14.29
N ALA A 477 25.74 -18.97 -15.22
CA ALA A 477 24.82 -19.90 -15.87
C ALA A 477 24.49 -21.14 -15.02
N GLN A 478 25.30 -21.44 -14.01
CA GLN A 478 25.15 -22.64 -13.18
C GLN A 478 24.29 -22.35 -11.94
N VAL A 479 23.41 -23.27 -11.58
CA VAL A 479 22.58 -23.18 -10.37
C VAL A 479 23.12 -24.14 -9.29
N ALA A 480 23.29 -23.64 -8.07
CA ALA A 480 23.72 -24.42 -6.93
C ALA A 480 22.63 -25.46 -6.55
N PRO A 481 23.00 -26.70 -6.21
CA PRO A 481 22.02 -27.73 -5.80
C PRO A 481 21.09 -27.26 -4.67
N GLU A 482 21.62 -26.51 -3.71
CA GLU A 482 20.89 -25.99 -2.56
C GLU A 482 19.82 -24.97 -2.95
N LEU A 483 20.07 -24.17 -4.00
CA LEU A 483 19.13 -23.18 -4.52
C LEU A 483 18.11 -23.85 -5.46
N SER A 484 18.57 -24.76 -6.31
CA SER A 484 17.70 -25.60 -7.16
C SER A 484 16.66 -26.38 -6.34
N ALA A 485 17.06 -26.91 -5.17
CA ALA A 485 16.17 -27.66 -4.29
C ALA A 485 15.04 -26.82 -3.67
N LEU A 486 15.09 -25.48 -3.77
CA LEU A 486 13.99 -24.61 -3.33
C LEU A 486 12.92 -24.40 -4.41
N VAL A 487 13.19 -24.81 -5.65
CA VAL A 487 12.28 -24.63 -6.79
C VAL A 487 11.38 -25.87 -6.91
N VAL A 488 10.14 -25.72 -6.42
CA VAL A 488 9.14 -26.80 -6.41
C VAL A 488 8.17 -26.65 -7.60
N TYR A 489 7.25 -25.68 -7.51
CA TYR A 489 6.15 -25.49 -8.47
C TYR A 489 6.36 -24.33 -9.47
N CYS A 490 7.48 -23.62 -9.40
CA CYS A 490 7.75 -22.43 -10.22
C CYS A 490 9.11 -22.52 -10.93
N GLN A 491 9.32 -23.57 -11.72
CA GLN A 491 10.56 -23.78 -12.45
C GLN A 491 10.67 -22.80 -13.62
N ALA A 492 11.65 -21.92 -13.57
CA ALA A 492 11.92 -21.00 -14.68
C ALA A 492 12.58 -21.77 -15.85
N VAL A 493 11.96 -21.74 -17.02
CA VAL A 493 12.47 -22.35 -18.26
C VAL A 493 12.36 -21.40 -19.46
N PRO A 494 13.27 -21.51 -20.43
CA PRO A 494 13.09 -20.88 -21.74
C PRO A 494 11.76 -21.33 -22.36
N PHE A 495 11.07 -20.41 -23.03
CA PHE A 495 9.77 -20.72 -23.63
C PHE A 495 9.94 -21.71 -24.78
N PRO A 496 9.35 -22.92 -24.72
CA PRO A 496 9.59 -23.98 -25.70
C PRO A 496 8.83 -23.77 -27.03
N GLY A 497 8.11 -22.65 -27.18
CA GLY A 497 7.15 -22.42 -28.26
C GLY A 497 5.74 -22.91 -27.90
N LEU A 498 4.72 -22.29 -28.51
CA LEU A 498 3.32 -22.55 -28.17
C LEU A 498 2.90 -23.98 -28.50
N ASP A 499 3.29 -24.51 -29.66
CA ASP A 499 2.95 -25.87 -30.09
C ASP A 499 3.43 -26.93 -29.08
N ARG A 500 4.68 -26.79 -28.61
CA ARG A 500 5.26 -27.71 -27.63
C ARG A 500 4.62 -27.54 -26.26
N ALA A 501 4.38 -26.30 -25.81
CA ALA A 501 3.73 -26.02 -24.54
C ALA A 501 2.29 -26.59 -24.48
N LEU A 502 1.56 -26.55 -25.60
CA LEU A 502 0.20 -27.10 -25.70
C LEU A 502 0.19 -28.64 -25.84
N SER A 503 1.17 -29.20 -26.57
CA SER A 503 1.25 -30.65 -26.79
C SER A 503 1.76 -31.41 -25.57
N HIS A 504 2.62 -30.77 -24.77
CA HIS A 504 3.26 -31.35 -23.59
C HIS A 504 3.21 -30.37 -22.41
N PRO A 505 2.02 -30.13 -21.83
CA PRO A 505 1.88 -29.18 -20.74
C PRO A 505 2.70 -29.62 -19.52
N GLN A 506 3.54 -28.72 -19.03
CA GLN A 506 4.29 -28.84 -17.78
C GLN A 506 3.84 -27.72 -16.85
N PRO A 507 2.79 -27.92 -16.02
CA PRO A 507 2.20 -26.83 -15.24
C PRO A 507 3.17 -26.14 -14.27
N CYS A 508 4.21 -26.83 -13.83
CA CYS A 508 5.22 -26.31 -12.91
C CYS A 508 6.34 -25.51 -13.63
N GLU A 509 6.38 -25.56 -14.95
CA GLU A 509 7.31 -24.77 -15.78
C GLU A 509 6.72 -23.39 -16.09
N VAL A 510 7.51 -22.34 -15.87
CA VAL A 510 7.12 -20.95 -16.00
C VAL A 510 8.11 -20.23 -16.92
N SER A 511 7.59 -19.58 -17.95
CA SER A 511 8.36 -18.68 -18.82
C SER A 511 8.05 -17.22 -18.48
N SER A 512 9.08 -16.38 -18.51
CA SER A 512 8.96 -14.92 -18.32
C SER A 512 9.23 -14.21 -19.63
N PHE A 513 8.43 -13.20 -19.95
CA PHE A 513 8.51 -12.48 -21.21
C PHE A 513 8.65 -10.99 -20.95
N SER A 514 9.49 -10.32 -21.73
CA SER A 514 9.42 -8.87 -21.86
C SER A 514 8.07 -8.46 -22.47
N GLU A 515 7.66 -7.21 -22.26
CA GLU A 515 6.42 -6.69 -22.84
C GLU A 515 6.42 -6.81 -24.37
N ARG A 516 7.56 -6.58 -25.01
CA ARG A 516 7.73 -6.72 -26.47
C ARG A 516 7.52 -8.16 -26.92
N LYS A 517 8.17 -9.14 -26.25
CA LYS A 517 8.05 -10.56 -26.59
C LYS A 517 6.62 -11.07 -26.36
N ALA A 518 5.99 -10.68 -25.24
CA ALA A 518 4.59 -11.01 -24.96
C ALA A 518 3.65 -10.44 -26.04
N ARG A 519 3.82 -9.17 -26.44
CA ARG A 519 3.04 -8.55 -27.51
C ARG A 519 3.22 -9.24 -28.86
N LYS A 520 4.44 -9.66 -29.20
CA LYS A 520 4.73 -10.41 -30.42
C LYS A 520 3.96 -11.73 -30.42
N LEU A 521 4.04 -12.51 -29.33
CA LEU A 521 3.33 -13.79 -29.19
C LEU A 521 1.81 -13.63 -29.28
N ILE A 522 1.24 -12.62 -28.60
CA ILE A 522 -0.20 -12.31 -28.66
C ILE A 522 -0.61 -11.97 -30.09
N ARG A 523 0.17 -11.16 -30.81
CA ARG A 523 -0.16 -10.79 -32.20
C ARG A 523 -0.10 -11.97 -33.16
N GLU A 524 0.83 -12.90 -32.93
CA GLU A 524 1.06 -14.04 -33.81
C GLU A 524 0.07 -15.19 -33.57
N HIS A 525 -0.44 -15.34 -32.34
CA HIS A 525 -1.21 -16.53 -31.93
C HIS A 525 -2.51 -16.24 -31.15
N GLY A 526 -2.82 -14.98 -30.81
CA GLY A 526 -4.03 -14.56 -30.10
C GLY A 526 -5.04 -13.89 -31.02
#